data_AF-A0AB35R6Q0-F1
#
_entry.id   AF-A0AB35R6Q0-F1
#
_cell.length_a   1.000
_cell.length_b   1.000
_cell.length_c   1.000
_cell.angle_alpha   90.00
_cell.angle_beta   90.00
_cell.angle_gamma   90.00
#
_symmetry.space_group_name_H-M   'P 1'
#
loop_
_entity.id
_entity.type
_entity.pdbx_description
1 polymer ?
#
loop_
_entity_poly.entity_id
_entity_poly.type
_entity_poly.pdbx_seq_one_letter_code
_entity_poly.pdbx_strand_id
1 'polypeptide(L)' 'GRANLRNDRLEFISLFYEYAKQNPKGAPRSWSEWLADPNTPLNNAD' A
#
# COMPACT_ATOMS: atom_id res chain seq x y z
N GLY A 1 19.51 -8.85 4.22
CA GLY A 1 19.46 -9.87 3.15
C GLY A 1 18.07 -10.49 3.00
N ARG A 2 17.73 -11.52 3.80
CA ARG A 2 16.40 -12.18 3.74
C ARG A 2 15.31 -11.51 4.60
N ALA A 3 15.69 -10.91 5.73
CA ALA A 3 14.77 -10.19 6.61
C ALA A 3 14.16 -8.96 5.91
N ASN A 4 14.97 -8.19 5.20
CA ASN A 4 14.51 -7.04 4.41
C ASN A 4 13.48 -7.46 3.37
N LEU A 5 13.76 -8.50 2.58
CA LEU A 5 12.80 -9.03 1.60
C LEU A 5 11.47 -9.48 2.26
N ARG A 6 11.53 -10.09 3.45
CA ARG A 6 10.31 -10.47 4.18
C ARG A 6 9.52 -9.23 4.61
N ASN A 7 10.21 -8.20 5.10
CA ASN A 7 9.59 -6.96 5.53
C ASN A 7 8.96 -6.21 4.34
N ASP A 8 9.67 -6.10 3.21
CA ASP A 8 9.19 -5.47 1.98
C ASP A 8 7.92 -6.15 1.46
N ARG A 9 7.85 -7.50 1.56
CA ARG A 9 6.66 -8.26 1.16
C ARG A 9 5.47 -8.03 2.10
N LEU A 10 5.72 -7.94 3.40
CA LEU A 10 4.66 -7.68 4.38
C LEU A 10 4.11 -6.26 4.25
N GLU A 11 4.99 -5.29 4.03
CA GLU A 11 4.62 -3.91 3.73
C GLU A 11 3.77 -3.81 2.46
N PHE A 12 4.22 -4.44 1.36
CA PHE A 12 3.46 -4.49 0.11
C PHE A 12 2.06 -5.08 0.29
N ILE A 13 1.94 -6.26 0.94
CA ILE A 13 0.63 -6.91 1.13
C ILE A 13 -0.31 -6.02 1.95
N SER A 14 0.21 -5.37 2.99
CA SER A 14 -0.57 -4.51 3.87
C SER A 14 -1.09 -3.28 3.13
N LEU A 15 -0.23 -2.60 2.36
CA LEU A 15 -0.61 -1.46 1.55
C LEU A 15 -1.57 -1.85 0.43
N PHE A 16 -1.32 -2.98 -0.24
CA PHE A 16 -2.16 -3.45 -1.34
C PHE A 16 -3.57 -3.82 -0.88
N TYR A 17 -3.69 -4.38 0.32
CA TYR A 17 -4.98 -4.66 0.92
C TYR A 17 -5.80 -3.38 1.17
N GLU A 18 -5.19 -2.34 1.74
CA GLU A 18 -5.87 -1.07 1.99
C GLU A 18 -6.25 -0.35 0.68
N TYR A 19 -5.36 -0.36 -0.32
CA TYR A 19 -5.68 0.11 -1.66
C TYR A 19 -6.89 -0.62 -2.25
N ALA A 20 -6.93 -1.95 -2.20
CA ALA A 20 -7.99 -2.74 -2.82
C ALA A 20 -9.35 -2.52 -2.14
N LYS A 21 -9.36 -2.25 -0.83
CA LYS A 21 -10.58 -1.85 -0.09
C LYS A 21 -11.12 -0.51 -0.57
N GLN A 22 -10.25 0.46 -0.80
CA GLN A 22 -10.64 1.82 -1.19
C GLN A 22 -10.90 1.95 -2.70
N ASN A 23 -10.29 1.09 -3.51
CA ASN A 23 -10.36 1.10 -4.96
C ASN A 23 -10.84 -0.27 -5.48
N PRO A 24 -12.11 -0.66 -5.23
CA PRO A 24 -12.64 -1.93 -5.68
C PRO A 24 -12.50 -2.07 -7.20
N LYS A 25 -12.05 -3.24 -7.66
CA LYS A 25 -11.69 -3.50 -9.07
C LYS A 25 -10.56 -2.61 -9.61
N GLY A 26 -9.78 -1.98 -8.73
CA GLY A 26 -8.68 -1.08 -9.09
C GLY A 26 -9.13 0.30 -9.57
N ALA A 27 -10.33 0.74 -9.18
CA ALA A 27 -10.90 2.03 -9.54
C ALA A 27 -11.50 2.69 -8.28
N PRO A 28 -11.54 4.04 -8.17
CA PRO A 28 -11.29 5.02 -9.23
C PRO A 28 -9.83 5.36 -9.49
N ARG A 29 -8.91 5.04 -8.56
CA ARG A 29 -7.48 5.36 -8.69
C ARG A 29 -6.67 4.11 -8.95
N SER A 30 -5.65 4.23 -9.80
CA SER A 30 -4.59 3.24 -9.93
C SER A 30 -3.75 3.16 -8.65
N TRP A 31 -2.99 2.07 -8.51
CA TRP A 31 -2.07 1.85 -7.39
C TRP A 31 -1.07 3.00 -7.22
N SER A 32 -0.45 3.47 -8.31
CA SER A 32 0.51 4.57 -8.27
C SER A 32 -0.13 5.90 -7.88
N GLU A 33 -1.35 6.18 -8.34
CA GLU A 33 -2.08 7.39 -7.95
C GLU A 33 -2.50 7.35 -6.48
N TRP A 34 -2.88 6.16 -5.98
CA TRP A 34 -3.21 5.97 -4.57
C TRP A 34 -1.99 6.15 -3.66
N LEU A 35 -0.83 5.61 -4.05
CA LEU A 35 0.42 5.80 -3.29
C LEU A 35 0.94 7.25 -3.31
N ALA A 36 0.66 7.99 -4.39
CA ALA A 36 1.07 9.39 -4.52
C ALA A 36 0.13 10.37 -3.77
N ASP A 37 -1.02 9.90 -3.26
CA ASP A 37 -1.94 10.75 -2.50
C ASP A 37 -1.36 11.04 -1.10
N PRO A 38 -1.11 12.31 -0.74
CA PRO A 38 -0.60 12.68 0.58
C PRO A 38 -1.56 12.33 1.73
N ASN A 39 -2.84 12.04 1.43
CA ASN A 39 -3.83 11.60 2.41
C ASN A 39 -3.95 10.09 2.52
N THR A 40 -3.22 9.32 1.70
CA THR A 40 -3.14 7.87 1.91
C THR A 40 -2.44 7.64 3.24
N PRO A 41 -3.09 6.95 4.19
CA PRO A 41 -2.47 6.63 5.47
C PRO A 41 -1.42 5.55 5.22
N LEU A 42 -0.24 5.98 4.75
CA LEU A 42 0.99 5.28 5.05
C LEU A 42 1.06 5.27 6.57
N ASN A 43 1.00 4.10 7.19
CA ASN A 43 1.21 3.96 8.61
C ASN A 43 2.50 4.74 8.94
N ASN A 44 2.34 5.91 9.56
CA ASN A 44 3.41 6.56 10.29
C ASN A 44 3.63 5.65 11.50
N ALA A 45 4.41 4.59 11.28
CA ALA A 45 4.96 3.79 12.36
C ALA A 45 6.04 4.67 13.00
N ASP A 46 5.60 5.52 13.93
CA ASP A 46 6.42 5.91 15.07
C ASP A 46 6.72 4.68 15.94
#